data_AF-A0A1A8KSR5-F1
#
_entry.id   AF-A0A1A8KSR5-F1
#
_cell.length_a   1.000
_cell.length_b   1.000
_cell.length_c   1.000
_cell.angle_alpha   90.00
_cell.angle_beta   90.00
_cell.angle_gamma   90.00
#
_symmetry.space_group_name_H-M   'P 1'
#
loop_
_entity.id
_entity.type
_entity.pdbx_description
1 polymer ?
#
loop_
_entity_poly.entity_id
_entity_poly.type
_entity_poly.pdbx_seq_one_letter_code
_entity_poly.pdbx_strand_id
1 'polypeptide(L)'
;SSSSSWQEQLLPLVVTLRDCVREAVSKARAAMTFVVLQGALTATVAQGPERIVQRRHAVFSQALSAVVCGFMLKVYGGLEDPEFLQQLHSVGILAQFEALLSTYGEEEGMLEDMEVSVADLSRVAFTITEAKSEQLHDFLPTLRGTWAGFVVEVPLPSETFASLPQELKDGSLIQVESVLFNIGINQHQSLAERFGDSSLQERINQQSGERLRAYCHSLRDKLPHTAGVQSLSELLSALDRSLEVKKRKNVEVLWIAGTMCHKVNGIRLTSCKSAKDRTAMSVTLEQCLILREQHTLSQKHFSMALDCMRRDGCRMENVQKNIGSRKFAFSSVQLLTFPKLYRPPDGTYG
;
A
#
# COMPACT_ATOMS: atom_id res chain seq x y z
N SER A 1 -36.59 19.19 -67.06
CA SER A 1 -35.29 19.57 -66.49
C SER A 1 -35.52 20.13 -65.10
N SER A 2 -35.67 19.28 -64.08
CA SER A 2 -35.80 19.71 -62.69
C SER A 2 -34.41 20.06 -62.16
N SER A 3 -34.20 21.32 -61.77
CA SER A 3 -32.98 21.72 -61.06
C SER A 3 -32.90 20.96 -59.74
N SER A 4 -31.88 20.13 -59.56
CA SER A 4 -31.58 19.51 -58.26
C SER A 4 -31.51 20.58 -57.17
N SER A 5 -32.11 20.32 -56.01
CA SER A 5 -32.11 21.28 -54.90
C SER A 5 -30.66 21.59 -54.50
N TRP A 6 -30.32 22.84 -54.23
CA TRP A 6 -29.00 23.26 -53.74
C TRP A 6 -28.57 22.47 -52.49
N GLN A 7 -29.53 21.93 -51.73
CA GLN A 7 -29.29 21.05 -50.58
C GLN A 7 -28.69 19.70 -50.99
N GLU A 8 -29.14 19.14 -52.12
CA GLU A 8 -28.59 17.88 -52.66
C GLU A 8 -27.17 18.06 -53.18
N GLN A 9 -26.82 19.27 -53.63
CA GLN A 9 -25.46 19.62 -54.06
C GLN A 9 -24.51 19.92 -52.90
N LEU A 10 -25.02 20.42 -51.77
CA LEU A 10 -24.24 20.77 -50.58
C LEU A 10 -23.97 19.59 -49.64
N LEU A 11 -24.89 18.62 -49.58
CA LEU A 11 -24.76 17.46 -48.69
C LEU A 11 -23.44 16.68 -48.89
N PRO A 12 -22.97 16.38 -50.12
CA PRO A 12 -21.69 15.68 -50.33
C PRO A 12 -20.49 16.49 -49.82
N LEU A 13 -20.52 17.82 -49.97
CA LEU A 13 -19.45 18.71 -49.52
C LEU A 13 -19.37 18.76 -47.98
N VAL A 14 -20.51 18.83 -47.31
CA VAL A 14 -20.58 18.82 -45.83
C VAL A 14 -20.13 17.48 -45.26
N VAL A 15 -20.52 16.36 -45.89
CA VAL A 15 -20.06 15.01 -45.51
C VAL A 15 -18.55 14.89 -45.69
N THR A 16 -18.03 15.34 -46.83
CA THR A 16 -16.58 15.33 -47.12
C THR A 16 -15.82 16.18 -46.10
N LEU A 17 -16.28 17.39 -45.80
CA LEU A 17 -15.68 18.25 -44.78
C LEU A 17 -15.68 17.60 -43.40
N ARG A 18 -16.80 17.01 -42.98
CA ARG A 18 -16.91 16.29 -41.71
C ARG A 18 -15.91 15.15 -41.63
N ASP A 19 -15.77 14.38 -42.71
CA ASP A 19 -14.88 13.22 -42.75
C ASP A 19 -13.40 13.68 -42.76
N CYS A 20 -13.05 14.75 -43.49
CA CYS A 20 -11.74 15.38 -43.42
C CYS A 20 -11.40 15.92 -42.01
N VAL A 21 -12.36 16.58 -41.34
CA VAL A 21 -12.18 17.06 -39.96
C VAL A 21 -11.98 15.87 -39.02
N ARG A 22 -12.75 14.79 -39.18
CA ARG A 22 -12.60 13.58 -38.36
C ARG A 22 -11.22 12.93 -38.56
N GLU A 23 -10.73 12.88 -39.79
CA GLU A 23 -9.39 12.38 -40.09
C GLU A 23 -8.29 13.27 -39.51
N ALA A 24 -8.43 14.59 -39.63
CA ALA A 24 -7.50 15.56 -39.04
C ALA A 24 -7.46 15.44 -37.51
N VAL A 25 -8.61 15.29 -36.85
CA VAL A 25 -8.70 15.04 -35.41
C VAL A 25 -8.04 13.72 -35.02
N SER A 26 -8.23 12.65 -35.82
CA SER A 26 -7.57 11.36 -35.59
C SER A 26 -6.05 11.48 -35.70
N LYS A 27 -5.55 12.15 -36.74
CA LYS A 27 -4.11 12.42 -36.94
C LYS A 27 -3.53 13.29 -35.82
N ALA A 28 -4.25 14.33 -35.40
CA ALA A 28 -3.84 15.20 -34.29
C ALA A 28 -3.77 14.43 -32.97
N ARG A 29 -4.75 13.56 -32.68
CA ARG A 29 -4.70 12.66 -31.51
C ARG A 29 -3.50 11.72 -31.58
N ALA A 30 -3.26 11.08 -32.72
CA ALA A 30 -2.13 10.16 -32.88
C ALA A 30 -0.78 10.88 -32.69
N ALA A 31 -0.62 12.08 -33.27
CA ALA A 31 0.57 12.91 -33.11
C ALA A 31 0.77 13.37 -31.66
N MET A 32 -0.30 13.82 -30.99
CA MET A 32 -0.27 14.15 -29.56
C MET A 32 0.13 12.93 -28.71
N THR A 33 -0.45 11.76 -28.97
CA THR A 33 -0.07 10.51 -28.30
C THR A 33 1.41 10.21 -28.52
N PHE A 34 1.92 10.36 -29.74
CA PHE A 34 3.34 10.17 -30.04
C PHE A 34 4.25 11.15 -29.27
N VAL A 35 3.90 12.43 -29.23
CA VAL A 35 4.66 13.45 -28.48
C VAL A 35 4.63 13.16 -26.98
N VAL A 36 3.49 12.77 -26.43
CA VAL A 36 3.35 12.36 -25.03
C VAL A 36 4.20 11.10 -24.75
N LEU A 37 4.19 10.12 -25.65
CA LEU A 37 5.03 8.93 -25.54
C LEU A 37 6.52 9.29 -25.63
N GLN A 38 6.92 10.20 -26.51
CA GLN A 38 8.30 10.70 -26.59
C GLN A 38 8.74 11.42 -25.31
N GLY A 39 7.86 12.25 -24.74
CA GLY A 39 8.10 12.91 -23.45
C GLY A 39 8.19 11.92 -22.28
N ALA A 40 7.37 10.87 -22.29
CA ALA A 40 7.46 9.79 -21.31
C ALA A 40 8.74 8.96 -21.49
N LEU A 41 9.17 8.72 -22.73
CA LEU A 41 10.43 8.06 -23.07
C LEU A 41 11.64 8.89 -22.62
N THR A 42 11.68 10.20 -22.85
CA THR A 42 12.81 11.03 -22.39
C THR A 42 12.91 11.08 -20.86
N ALA A 43 11.78 11.04 -20.14
CA ALA A 43 11.77 10.94 -18.67
C ALA A 43 12.25 9.58 -18.13
N THR A 44 12.20 8.52 -18.95
CA THR A 44 12.58 7.14 -18.57
C THR A 44 13.95 6.72 -19.09
N VAL A 45 14.43 7.28 -20.22
CA VAL A 45 15.76 7.01 -20.80
C VAL A 45 16.90 7.39 -19.85
N ALA A 46 16.71 8.41 -19.01
CA ALA A 46 17.68 8.79 -17.98
C ALA A 46 17.70 7.85 -16.76
N GLN A 47 16.78 6.90 -16.66
CA GLN A 47 16.59 6.05 -15.47
C GLN A 47 17.27 4.67 -15.56
N GLY A 48 18.12 4.46 -16.57
CA GLY A 48 18.90 3.24 -16.75
C GLY A 48 18.36 2.31 -17.83
N PRO A 49 18.83 1.05 -17.87
CA PRO A 49 18.44 0.09 -18.91
C PRO A 49 16.92 -0.14 -18.92
N GLU A 50 16.33 -0.27 -20.11
CA GLU A 50 14.88 -0.42 -20.30
C GLU A 50 14.26 -1.52 -19.41
N ARG A 51 14.94 -2.66 -19.28
CA ARG A 51 14.47 -3.79 -18.46
C ARG A 51 14.38 -3.44 -16.97
N ILE A 52 15.28 -2.60 -16.46
CA ILE A 52 15.27 -2.16 -15.06
C ILE A 52 14.12 -1.16 -14.85
N VAL A 53 13.90 -0.25 -15.79
CA VAL A 53 12.76 0.68 -15.76
C VAL A 53 11.43 -0.07 -15.79
N GLN A 54 11.28 -1.06 -16.68
CA GLN A 54 10.09 -1.91 -16.74
C GLN A 54 9.86 -2.67 -15.42
N ARG A 55 10.92 -3.24 -14.82
CA ARG A 55 10.84 -3.90 -13.52
C ARG A 55 10.38 -2.93 -12.43
N ARG A 56 10.98 -1.74 -12.36
CA ARG A 56 10.60 -0.67 -11.41
C ARG A 56 9.14 -0.26 -11.56
N HIS A 57 8.66 -0.05 -12.79
CA HIS A 57 7.25 0.28 -13.05
C HIS A 57 6.31 -0.85 -12.63
N ALA A 58 6.69 -2.12 -12.86
CA ALA A 58 5.89 -3.27 -12.45
C ALA A 58 5.75 -3.37 -10.93
N VAL A 59 6.87 -3.23 -10.19
CA VAL A 59 6.84 -3.30 -8.72
C VAL A 59 6.17 -2.07 -8.10
N PHE A 60 6.33 -0.88 -8.72
CA PHE A 60 5.59 0.32 -8.34
C PHE A 60 4.08 0.14 -8.52
N SER A 61 3.63 -0.41 -9.66
CA SER A 61 2.21 -0.67 -9.88
C SER A 61 1.62 -1.61 -8.83
N GLN A 62 2.37 -2.64 -8.41
CA GLN A 62 1.94 -3.57 -7.36
C GLN A 62 1.80 -2.86 -6.00
N ALA A 63 2.79 -2.05 -5.62
CA ALA A 63 2.75 -1.27 -4.38
C ALA A 63 1.61 -0.25 -4.40
N LEU A 64 1.45 0.48 -5.51
CA LEU A 64 0.37 1.45 -5.71
C LEU A 64 -1.01 0.80 -5.58
N SER A 65 -1.25 -0.33 -6.24
CA SER A 65 -2.53 -1.04 -6.13
C SER A 65 -2.85 -1.43 -4.68
N ALA A 66 -1.86 -1.87 -3.91
CA ALA A 66 -2.05 -2.21 -2.50
C ALA A 66 -2.41 -0.97 -1.65
N VAL A 67 -1.71 0.15 -1.85
CA VAL A 67 -1.99 1.41 -1.14
C VAL A 67 -3.33 2.00 -1.52
N VAL A 68 -3.71 1.97 -2.80
CA VAL A 68 -5.03 2.44 -3.25
C VAL A 68 -6.14 1.64 -2.58
N CYS A 69 -6.02 0.31 -2.53
CA CYS A 69 -6.99 -0.53 -1.84
C CYS A 69 -7.05 -0.20 -0.34
N GLY A 70 -5.89 -0.07 0.32
CA GLY A 70 -5.82 0.29 1.73
C GLY A 70 -6.37 1.70 2.02
N PHE A 71 -6.12 2.66 1.14
CA PHE A 71 -6.64 4.02 1.24
C PHE A 71 -8.15 4.04 1.12
N MET A 72 -8.72 3.33 0.14
CA MET A 72 -10.18 3.21 0.01
C MET A 72 -10.79 2.63 1.29
N LEU A 73 -10.24 1.54 1.84
CA LEU A 73 -10.73 0.95 3.09
C LEU A 73 -10.65 1.93 4.27
N LYS A 74 -9.59 2.73 4.35
CA LYS A 74 -9.43 3.76 5.37
C LYS A 74 -10.41 4.91 5.21
N VAL A 75 -10.62 5.39 3.98
CA VAL A 75 -11.61 6.43 3.70
C VAL A 75 -13.00 5.92 4.09
N TYR A 76 -13.47 4.82 3.51
CA TYR A 76 -14.82 4.30 3.80
C TYR A 76 -15.04 3.97 5.28
N GLY A 77 -14.02 3.51 5.99
CA GLY A 77 -14.11 3.25 7.43
C GLY A 77 -13.98 4.49 8.31
N GLY A 78 -13.54 5.64 7.77
CA GLY A 78 -13.20 6.85 8.52
C GLY A 78 -14.03 8.09 8.14
N LEU A 79 -15.05 7.95 7.29
CA LEU A 79 -15.90 9.08 6.86
C LEU A 79 -16.62 9.79 8.02
N GLU A 80 -16.87 9.08 9.11
CA GLU A 80 -17.55 9.61 10.30
C GLU A 80 -16.56 10.13 11.36
N ASP A 81 -15.25 10.03 11.14
CA ASP A 81 -14.20 10.46 12.07
C ASP A 81 -13.65 11.83 11.64
N PRO A 82 -14.02 12.94 12.33
CA PRO A 82 -13.56 14.28 11.97
C PRO A 82 -12.05 14.44 12.14
N GLU A 83 -11.43 13.77 13.11
CA GLU A 83 -9.98 13.85 13.34
C GLU A 83 -9.22 13.20 12.18
N PHE A 84 -9.72 12.06 11.68
CA PHE A 84 -9.16 11.41 10.50
C PHE A 84 -9.30 12.26 9.24
N LEU A 85 -10.48 12.82 8.97
CA LEU A 85 -10.68 13.73 7.81
C LEU A 85 -9.80 14.98 7.91
N GLN A 86 -9.57 15.49 9.12
CA GLN A 86 -8.64 16.57 9.36
C GLN A 86 -7.19 16.16 9.06
N GLN A 87 -6.78 14.98 9.51
CA GLN A 87 -5.48 14.39 9.23
C GLN A 87 -5.21 14.26 7.73
N LEU A 88 -6.18 13.79 6.94
CA LEU A 88 -6.02 13.58 5.50
C LEU A 88 -5.57 14.86 4.78
N HIS A 89 -6.22 16.00 5.01
CA HIS A 89 -5.88 17.24 4.30
C HIS A 89 -4.76 18.04 4.96
N SER A 90 -4.57 17.93 6.28
CA SER A 90 -3.55 18.70 7.00
C SER A 90 -2.17 18.06 6.97
N VAL A 91 -2.10 16.73 7.09
CA VAL A 91 -0.85 15.96 7.25
C VAL A 91 -0.66 14.98 6.10
N GLY A 92 -1.74 14.34 5.63
CA GLY A 92 -1.67 13.20 4.73
C GLY A 92 -1.80 11.87 5.47
N ILE A 93 -1.56 10.77 4.77
CA ILE A 93 -1.75 9.42 5.29
C ILE A 93 -0.44 8.63 5.32
N LEU A 94 -0.22 7.88 6.41
CA LEU A 94 0.88 6.93 6.51
C LEU A 94 0.51 5.62 5.82
N ALA A 95 1.39 5.06 5.00
CA ALA A 95 1.34 3.70 4.50
C ALA A 95 2.52 2.89 5.08
N GLN A 96 2.22 2.00 6.02
CA GLN A 96 3.20 1.12 6.65
C GLN A 96 3.19 -0.24 5.96
N PHE A 97 4.35 -0.60 5.41
CA PHE A 97 4.62 -1.91 4.84
C PHE A 97 5.43 -2.75 5.82
N GLU A 98 4.88 -3.87 6.25
CA GLU A 98 5.60 -4.94 6.92
C GLU A 98 6.01 -6.00 5.89
N ALA A 99 7.31 -6.30 5.84
CA ALA A 99 7.86 -7.38 5.06
C ALA A 99 8.50 -8.45 5.96
N LEU A 100 8.34 -9.71 5.56
CA LEU A 100 8.87 -10.88 6.27
C LEU A 100 9.91 -11.64 5.43
N LEU A 101 10.61 -10.93 4.54
CA LEU A 101 11.53 -11.47 3.55
C LEU A 101 12.90 -11.74 4.17
N SER A 102 13.52 -12.85 3.79
CA SER A 102 14.92 -13.11 4.17
C SER A 102 15.88 -12.27 3.33
N THR A 103 16.94 -11.79 3.97
CA THR A 103 18.11 -11.13 3.37
C THR A 103 19.08 -12.14 2.76
N TYR A 104 18.54 -13.16 2.08
CA TYR A 104 19.36 -14.23 1.50
C TYR A 104 18.66 -14.87 0.31
N GLY A 105 19.42 -15.09 -0.76
CA GLY A 105 18.94 -15.69 -2.00
C GLY A 105 17.89 -14.83 -2.69
N GLU A 106 16.92 -15.47 -3.33
CA GLU A 106 15.90 -14.78 -4.15
C GLU A 106 15.03 -13.76 -3.40
N GLU A 107 14.90 -13.88 -2.07
CA GLU A 107 14.09 -12.94 -1.28
C GLU A 107 14.80 -11.59 -1.04
N GLU A 108 16.12 -11.54 -1.21
CA GLU A 108 16.90 -10.29 -1.09
C GLU A 108 16.56 -9.34 -2.24
N GLY A 109 16.57 -9.84 -3.49
CA GLY A 109 16.17 -9.04 -4.65
C GLY A 109 14.69 -8.61 -4.63
N MET A 110 13.82 -9.38 -3.97
CA MET A 110 12.43 -8.94 -3.71
C MET A 110 12.38 -7.77 -2.72
N LEU A 111 13.26 -7.75 -1.72
CA LEU A 111 13.35 -6.68 -0.74
C LEU A 111 13.92 -5.39 -1.36
N GLU A 112 14.93 -5.50 -2.24
CA GLU A 112 15.46 -4.36 -3.01
C GLU A 112 14.39 -3.72 -3.91
N ASP A 113 13.62 -4.55 -4.63
CA ASP A 113 12.48 -4.06 -5.42
C ASP A 113 11.43 -3.37 -4.55
N MET A 114 11.17 -3.91 -3.37
CA MET A 114 10.20 -3.37 -2.43
C MET A 114 10.68 -2.03 -1.86
N GLU A 115 11.96 -1.89 -1.53
CA GLU A 115 12.56 -0.62 -1.07
C GLU A 115 12.33 0.50 -2.09
N VAL A 116 12.67 0.25 -3.35
CA VAL A 116 12.54 1.24 -4.44
C VAL A 116 11.07 1.57 -4.71
N SER A 117 10.22 0.56 -4.84
CA SER A 117 8.80 0.76 -5.14
C SER A 117 8.05 1.49 -4.03
N VAL A 118 8.35 1.18 -2.76
CA VAL A 118 7.77 1.89 -1.62
C VAL A 118 8.26 3.34 -1.61
N ALA A 119 9.55 3.60 -1.81
CA ALA A 119 10.07 4.97 -1.86
C ALA A 119 9.42 5.82 -2.96
N ASP A 120 9.11 5.23 -4.12
CA ASP A 120 8.43 5.93 -5.22
C ASP A 120 6.98 6.32 -4.93
N LEU A 121 6.33 5.74 -3.92
CA LEU A 121 4.99 6.16 -3.49
C LEU A 121 4.94 7.59 -2.96
N SER A 122 6.09 8.17 -2.58
CA SER A 122 6.20 9.60 -2.25
C SER A 122 5.80 10.53 -3.40
N ARG A 123 5.74 10.01 -4.64
CA ARG A 123 5.28 10.74 -5.85
C ARG A 123 3.76 10.66 -6.04
N VAL A 124 3.06 9.93 -5.18
CA VAL A 124 1.63 9.68 -5.30
C VAL A 124 0.88 10.52 -4.27
N ALA A 125 -0.16 11.21 -4.73
CA ALA A 125 -1.14 11.83 -3.86
C ALA A 125 -2.53 11.27 -4.14
N PHE A 126 -3.41 11.35 -3.16
CA PHE A 126 -4.83 11.05 -3.31
C PHE A 126 -5.65 12.34 -3.36
N THR A 127 -6.79 12.29 -4.04
CA THR A 127 -7.86 13.29 -3.89
C THR A 127 -9.18 12.55 -3.82
N ILE A 128 -10.11 13.10 -3.07
CA ILE A 128 -11.48 12.59 -3.02
C ILE A 128 -12.32 13.38 -4.02
N THR A 129 -13.17 12.69 -4.77
CA THR A 129 -14.04 13.30 -5.78
C THR A 129 -15.48 12.84 -5.61
N GLU A 130 -16.43 13.60 -6.16
CA GLU A 130 -17.81 13.14 -6.26
C GLU A 130 -17.95 12.12 -7.40
N ALA A 131 -18.66 11.01 -7.14
CA ALA A 131 -18.99 10.04 -8.17
C ALA A 131 -19.96 10.63 -9.20
N LYS A 132 -19.82 10.23 -10.46
CA LYS A 132 -20.66 10.75 -11.56
C LYS A 132 -22.09 10.21 -11.51
N SER A 133 -22.25 9.00 -10.98
CA SER A 133 -23.53 8.32 -10.81
C SER A 133 -23.43 7.26 -9.73
N GLU A 134 -24.57 6.68 -9.35
CA GLU A 134 -24.67 5.57 -8.38
C GLU A 134 -24.27 4.20 -8.97
N GLN A 135 -23.65 4.16 -10.15
CA GLN A 135 -23.22 2.91 -10.77
C GLN A 135 -21.89 2.43 -10.20
N LEU A 136 -21.76 1.12 -9.99
CA LEU A 136 -20.58 0.51 -9.33
C LEU A 136 -19.23 0.89 -9.96
N HIS A 137 -19.18 1.11 -11.27
CA HIS A 137 -17.94 1.46 -11.95
C HIS A 137 -17.50 2.91 -11.72
N ASP A 138 -18.42 3.80 -11.35
CA ASP A 138 -18.14 5.20 -11.05
C ASP A 138 -17.56 5.38 -9.64
N PHE A 139 -17.53 4.33 -8.82
CA PHE A 139 -16.84 4.29 -7.51
C PHE A 139 -15.41 3.74 -7.61
N LEU A 140 -14.96 3.33 -8.80
CA LEU A 140 -13.60 2.83 -8.97
C LEU A 140 -12.60 3.98 -9.00
N PRO A 141 -11.44 3.84 -8.33
CA PRO A 141 -10.43 4.87 -8.32
C PRO A 141 -9.81 5.05 -9.71
N THR A 142 -9.57 6.30 -10.10
CA THR A 142 -8.92 6.66 -11.36
C THR A 142 -7.52 7.21 -11.12
N LEU A 143 -6.60 6.96 -12.05
CA LEU A 143 -5.23 7.45 -11.98
C LEU A 143 -5.01 8.53 -13.05
N ARG A 144 -4.47 9.68 -12.63
CA ARG A 144 -4.02 10.75 -13.53
C ARG A 144 -2.58 11.16 -13.22
N GLY A 145 -1.94 11.84 -14.16
CA GLY A 145 -0.56 12.32 -14.03
C GLY A 145 0.46 11.53 -14.85
N THR A 146 1.72 11.63 -14.47
CA THR A 146 2.85 11.01 -15.16
C THR A 146 3.81 10.39 -14.14
N TRP A 147 4.88 9.75 -14.60
CA TRP A 147 5.90 9.19 -13.71
C TRP A 147 6.53 10.21 -12.74
N ALA A 148 6.51 11.50 -13.08
CA ALA A 148 6.99 12.56 -12.20
C ALA A 148 6.08 12.78 -10.97
N GLY A 149 4.79 12.44 -11.09
CA GLY A 149 3.80 12.62 -10.04
C GLY A 149 2.43 12.10 -10.48
N PHE A 150 1.86 11.25 -9.63
CA PHE A 150 0.55 10.64 -9.85
C PHE A 150 -0.47 11.18 -8.86
N VAL A 151 -1.71 11.33 -9.31
CA VAL A 151 -2.84 11.60 -8.44
C VAL A 151 -3.87 10.49 -8.64
N VAL A 152 -4.22 9.82 -7.54
CA VAL A 152 -5.32 8.85 -7.49
C VAL A 152 -6.58 9.58 -7.05
N GLU A 153 -7.61 9.56 -7.88
CA GLU A 153 -8.92 10.11 -7.57
C GLU A 153 -9.79 8.99 -7.02
N VAL A 154 -10.39 9.22 -5.86
CA VAL A 154 -11.25 8.26 -5.16
C VAL A 154 -12.67 8.81 -5.12
N PRO A 155 -13.58 8.29 -5.96
CA PRO A 155 -14.95 8.78 -6.00
C PRO A 155 -15.76 8.31 -4.80
N LEU A 156 -16.58 9.20 -4.24
CA LEU A 156 -17.56 8.89 -3.20
C LEU A 156 -18.98 9.22 -3.67
N PRO A 157 -20.02 8.54 -3.14
CA PRO A 157 -21.42 8.90 -3.40
C PRO A 157 -21.70 10.37 -3.06
N SER A 158 -22.61 11.01 -3.78
CA SER A 158 -22.90 12.45 -3.63
C SER A 158 -23.24 12.85 -2.20
N GLU A 159 -24.06 12.06 -1.50
CA GLU A 159 -24.44 12.33 -0.11
C GLU A 159 -23.23 12.31 0.83
N THR A 160 -22.34 11.32 0.65
CA THR A 160 -21.10 11.19 1.42
C THR A 160 -20.09 12.29 1.09
N PHE A 161 -19.97 12.64 -0.19
CA PHE A 161 -19.05 13.71 -0.60
C PHE A 161 -19.48 15.06 -0.04
N ALA A 162 -20.79 15.32 0.02
CA ALA A 162 -21.34 16.57 0.55
C ALA A 162 -21.02 16.79 2.04
N SER A 163 -20.89 15.72 2.83
CA SER A 163 -20.57 15.80 4.27
C SER A 163 -19.09 16.03 4.57
N LEU A 164 -18.20 15.96 3.57
CA LEU A 164 -16.77 16.17 3.77
C LEU A 164 -16.43 17.63 4.11
N PRO A 165 -15.30 17.85 4.83
CA PRO A 165 -14.67 19.16 4.98
C PRO A 165 -14.44 19.86 3.62
N GLN A 166 -14.50 21.18 3.63
CA GLN A 166 -14.42 21.99 2.40
C GLN A 166 -13.08 21.78 1.68
N GLU A 167 -11.98 21.63 2.43
CA GLU A 167 -10.65 21.41 1.91
C GLU A 167 -10.58 20.14 1.05
N LEU A 168 -11.24 19.06 1.48
CA LEU A 168 -11.29 17.81 0.74
C LEU A 168 -12.20 17.92 -0.49
N LYS A 169 -13.32 18.65 -0.39
CA LYS A 169 -14.22 18.91 -1.51
C LYS A 169 -13.59 19.79 -2.59
N ASP A 170 -12.71 20.71 -2.20
CA ASP A 170 -11.95 21.58 -3.10
C ASP A 170 -10.80 20.85 -3.82
N GLY A 171 -10.61 19.55 -3.53
CA GLY A 171 -9.61 18.71 -4.19
C GLY A 171 -8.21 18.79 -3.58
N SER A 172 -8.11 19.04 -2.26
CA SER A 172 -6.82 19.00 -1.55
C SER A 172 -6.09 17.67 -1.78
N LEU A 173 -4.81 17.77 -2.13
CA LEU A 173 -3.97 16.60 -2.36
C LEU A 173 -3.49 16.00 -1.03
N ILE A 174 -3.96 14.79 -0.76
CA ILE A 174 -3.59 13.98 0.39
C ILE A 174 -2.26 13.29 0.08
N GLN A 175 -1.19 13.72 0.74
CA GLN A 175 0.15 13.13 0.56
C GLN A 175 0.23 11.75 1.22
N VAL A 176 1.06 10.87 0.64
CA VAL A 176 1.34 9.53 1.17
C VAL A 176 2.74 9.50 1.73
N GLU A 177 2.87 9.33 3.04
CA GLU A 177 4.16 8.99 3.65
C GLU A 177 4.27 7.47 3.72
N SER A 178 5.34 6.89 3.17
CA SER A 178 5.47 5.44 3.06
C SER A 178 6.73 4.94 3.75
N VAL A 179 6.54 3.90 4.57
CA VAL A 179 7.60 3.30 5.40
C VAL A 179 7.59 1.79 5.25
N LEU A 180 8.77 1.19 5.16
CA LEU A 180 8.99 -0.25 5.00
C LEU A 180 9.80 -0.78 6.18
N PHE A 181 9.20 -1.69 6.96
CA PHE A 181 9.90 -2.43 8.00
C PHE A 181 9.97 -3.91 7.61
N ASN A 182 11.19 -4.43 7.49
CA ASN A 182 11.43 -5.84 7.20
C ASN A 182 12.07 -6.54 8.40
N ILE A 183 11.56 -7.71 8.77
CA ILE A 183 12.26 -8.67 9.62
C ILE A 183 12.08 -10.05 8.98
N GLY A 184 13.15 -10.64 8.47
CA GLY A 184 13.09 -11.97 7.90
C GLY A 184 12.65 -13.03 8.92
N ILE A 185 11.53 -13.72 8.66
CA ILE A 185 11.07 -14.83 9.51
C ILE A 185 11.16 -16.13 8.73
N ASN A 186 12.38 -16.66 8.59
CA ASN A 186 12.62 -17.95 7.93
C ASN A 186 13.94 -18.60 8.42
N GLN A 187 14.15 -19.88 8.09
CA GLN A 187 15.43 -20.56 8.20
C GLN A 187 16.52 -19.84 7.39
N HIS A 188 16.21 -19.39 6.17
CA HIS A 188 17.15 -18.62 5.35
C HIS A 188 17.57 -17.30 6.01
N GLN A 189 16.68 -16.65 6.78
CA GLN A 189 17.10 -15.51 7.60
C GLN A 189 18.07 -15.94 8.72
N SER A 190 17.89 -17.13 9.29
CA SER A 190 18.87 -17.66 10.28
C SER A 190 20.23 -17.95 9.65
N LEU A 191 20.28 -18.29 8.37
CA LEU A 191 21.51 -18.40 7.60
C LEU A 191 22.09 -17.02 7.29
N ALA A 192 21.26 -16.05 6.87
CA ALA A 192 21.66 -14.65 6.67
C ALA A 192 22.28 -14.05 7.94
N GLU A 193 21.63 -14.20 9.09
CA GLU A 193 22.13 -13.71 10.39
C GLU A 193 23.41 -14.41 10.89
N ARG A 194 23.77 -15.57 10.31
CA ARG A 194 24.95 -16.34 10.70
C ARG A 194 26.10 -16.25 9.69
N PHE A 195 25.78 -16.10 8.41
CA PHE A 195 26.70 -16.24 7.28
C PHE A 195 26.46 -15.25 6.14
N GLY A 196 25.40 -14.43 6.19
CA GLY A 196 25.04 -13.43 5.18
C GLY A 196 25.13 -12.00 5.72
N ASP A 197 24.58 -11.05 4.96
CA ASP A 197 24.57 -9.63 5.28
C ASP A 197 23.16 -9.14 5.63
N SER A 198 22.96 -8.64 6.86
CA SER A 198 21.70 -8.01 7.29
C SER A 198 21.65 -6.50 7.05
N SER A 199 22.70 -5.90 6.46
CA SER A 199 22.84 -4.46 6.29
C SER A 199 21.70 -3.82 5.49
N LEU A 200 21.16 -4.53 4.48
CA LEU A 200 20.03 -4.06 3.69
C LEU A 200 18.79 -3.86 4.57
N GLN A 201 18.43 -4.87 5.36
CA GLN A 201 17.31 -4.80 6.29
C GLN A 201 17.50 -3.69 7.33
N GLU A 202 18.70 -3.60 7.92
CA GLU A 202 19.04 -2.58 8.93
C GLU A 202 18.91 -1.17 8.35
N ARG A 203 19.45 -0.92 7.16
CA ARG A 203 19.34 0.36 6.45
C ARG A 203 17.89 0.72 6.14
N ILE A 204 17.12 -0.20 5.57
CA ILE A 204 15.70 0.01 5.24
C ILE A 204 14.92 0.38 6.51
N ASN A 205 15.09 -0.40 7.59
CA ASN A 205 14.37 -0.17 8.84
C ASN A 205 14.76 1.16 9.50
N GLN A 206 16.04 1.54 9.44
CA GLN A 206 16.53 2.80 9.99
C GLN A 206 15.93 4.00 9.25
N GLN A 207 15.98 4.00 7.91
CA GLN A 207 15.40 5.06 7.07
C GLN A 207 13.89 5.17 7.27
N SER A 208 13.19 4.04 7.35
CA SER A 208 11.76 4.00 7.64
C SER A 208 11.44 4.51 9.04
N GLY A 209 12.29 4.27 10.03
CA GLY A 209 12.17 4.85 11.37
C GLY A 209 12.27 6.38 11.37
N GLU A 210 13.21 6.94 10.59
CA GLU A 210 13.37 8.39 10.43
C GLU A 210 12.14 9.03 9.76
N ARG A 211 11.65 8.44 8.68
CA ARG A 211 10.43 8.90 7.98
C ARG A 211 9.19 8.82 8.87
N LEU A 212 9.02 7.71 9.59
CA LEU A 212 7.91 7.55 10.54
C LEU A 212 7.97 8.61 11.65
N ARG A 213 9.17 8.93 12.16
CA ARG A 213 9.35 10.01 13.14
C ARG A 213 8.94 11.36 12.56
N ALA A 214 9.37 11.68 11.34
CA ALA A 214 9.01 12.93 10.67
C ALA A 214 7.48 13.05 10.50
N TYR A 215 6.82 11.98 10.07
CA TYR A 215 5.36 11.93 9.98
C TYR A 215 4.68 12.17 11.33
N CYS A 216 5.08 11.45 12.37
CA CYS A 216 4.51 11.59 13.71
C CYS A 216 4.77 12.99 14.30
N HIS A 217 5.89 13.62 14.00
CA HIS A 217 6.15 15.02 14.36
C HIS A 217 5.19 15.97 13.63
N SER A 218 5.04 15.85 12.31
CA SER A 218 4.08 16.68 11.57
C SER A 218 2.65 16.48 12.06
N LEU A 219 2.27 15.25 12.43
CA LEU A 219 0.96 14.95 13.00
C LEU A 219 0.77 15.66 14.33
N ARG A 220 1.75 15.58 15.24
CA ARG A 220 1.69 16.24 16.55
C ARG A 220 1.66 17.76 16.44
N ASP A 221 2.40 18.33 15.50
CA ASP A 221 2.51 19.78 15.34
C ASP A 221 1.23 20.38 14.73
N LYS A 222 0.62 19.69 13.76
CA LYS A 222 -0.60 20.17 13.09
C LYS A 222 -1.88 19.74 13.81
N LEU A 223 -1.88 18.60 14.49
CA LEU A 223 -3.04 18.00 15.15
C LEU A 223 -2.70 17.54 16.59
N PRO A 224 -2.38 18.48 17.51
CA PRO A 224 -1.92 18.16 18.86
C PRO A 224 -3.00 17.52 19.75
N HIS A 225 -4.27 17.70 19.40
CA HIS A 225 -5.42 17.23 20.19
C HIS A 225 -5.93 15.85 19.77
N THR A 226 -5.45 15.28 18.66
CA THR A 226 -5.88 13.98 18.17
C THR A 226 -5.57 12.87 19.18
N ALA A 227 -6.55 11.99 19.39
CA ALA A 227 -6.42 10.90 20.35
C ALA A 227 -5.22 10.00 20.02
N GLY A 228 -4.42 9.65 21.04
CA GLY A 228 -3.27 8.75 20.88
C GLY A 228 -1.94 9.40 20.48
N VAL A 229 -1.93 10.67 20.06
CA VAL A 229 -0.70 11.42 19.69
C VAL A 229 0.30 11.52 20.86
N GLN A 230 -0.19 11.62 22.09
CA GLN A 230 0.66 11.68 23.30
C GLN A 230 1.52 10.42 23.48
N SER A 231 0.97 9.25 23.15
CA SER A 231 1.68 7.95 23.26
C SER A 231 2.71 7.72 22.15
N LEU A 232 2.72 8.54 21.09
CA LEU A 232 3.64 8.36 19.96
C LEU A 232 5.11 8.59 20.35
N SER A 233 5.38 9.49 21.30
CA SER A 233 6.75 9.76 21.75
C SER A 233 7.41 8.54 22.41
N GLU A 234 6.65 7.84 23.25
CA GLU A 234 7.10 6.61 23.92
C GLU A 234 7.32 5.48 22.91
N LEU A 235 6.42 5.33 21.93
CA LEU A 235 6.53 4.33 20.87
C LEU A 235 7.70 4.62 19.93
N LEU A 236 7.93 5.88 19.54
CA LEU A 236 9.10 6.29 18.76
C LEU A 236 10.40 5.96 19.52
N SER A 237 10.46 6.29 20.80
CA SER A 237 11.63 5.96 21.63
C SER A 237 11.83 4.45 21.77
N ALA A 238 10.74 3.67 21.84
CA ALA A 238 10.81 2.21 21.87
C ALA A 238 11.25 1.61 20.53
N LEU A 239 10.81 2.19 19.41
CA LEU A 239 11.23 1.81 18.07
C LEU A 239 12.73 2.05 17.90
N ASP A 240 13.23 3.24 18.28
CA ASP A 240 14.65 3.59 18.22
C ASP A 240 15.53 2.58 18.96
N ARG A 241 15.17 2.30 20.22
CA ARG A 241 15.86 1.28 21.01
C ARG A 241 15.80 -0.09 20.34
N SER A 242 14.67 -0.45 19.73
CA SER A 242 14.51 -1.74 19.06
C SER A 242 15.34 -1.85 17.77
N LEU A 243 15.52 -0.74 17.05
CA LEU A 243 16.36 -0.67 15.86
C LEU A 243 17.86 -0.74 16.20
N GLU A 244 18.28 -0.13 17.30
CA GLU A 244 19.67 -0.16 17.77
C GLU A 244 20.08 -1.51 18.36
N VAL A 245 19.15 -2.24 18.96
CA VAL A 245 19.42 -3.52 19.61
C VAL A 245 19.70 -4.61 18.56
N LYS A 246 20.93 -5.14 18.59
CA LYS A 246 21.34 -6.31 17.79
C LYS A 246 20.72 -7.60 18.34
N LYS A 247 19.44 -7.81 18.04
CA LYS A 247 18.66 -9.00 18.39
C LYS A 247 18.26 -9.76 17.13
N ARG A 248 18.49 -11.08 17.12
CA ARG A 248 18.07 -11.96 16.02
C ARG A 248 16.55 -11.92 15.86
N LYS A 249 16.10 -11.76 14.62
CA LYS A 249 14.68 -11.64 14.24
C LYS A 249 13.93 -10.74 15.20
N ASN A 250 14.36 -9.48 15.33
CA ASN A 250 13.76 -8.54 16.26
C ASN A 250 12.35 -8.10 15.81
N VAL A 251 11.37 -8.99 15.96
CA VAL A 251 9.97 -8.78 15.56
C VAL A 251 9.28 -7.66 16.34
N GLU A 252 9.87 -7.19 17.44
CA GLU A 252 9.36 -6.02 18.18
C GLU A 252 9.36 -4.76 17.31
N VAL A 253 10.30 -4.62 16.38
CA VAL A 253 10.31 -3.53 15.39
C VAL A 253 9.00 -3.52 14.59
N LEU A 254 8.54 -4.69 14.13
CA LEU A 254 7.31 -4.83 13.37
C LEU A 254 6.08 -4.52 14.23
N TRP A 255 6.06 -5.02 15.46
CA TRP A 255 4.94 -4.78 16.38
C TRP A 255 4.80 -3.31 16.74
N ILE A 256 5.91 -2.64 17.08
CA ILE A 256 5.89 -1.20 17.41
C ILE A 256 5.45 -0.38 16.20
N ALA A 257 6.02 -0.63 15.02
CA ALA A 257 5.65 0.06 13.79
C ALA A 257 4.16 -0.17 13.41
N GLY A 258 3.66 -1.39 13.58
CA GLY A 258 2.26 -1.73 13.36
C GLY A 258 1.33 -1.00 14.35
N THR A 259 1.62 -1.05 15.64
CA THR A 259 0.86 -0.33 16.68
C THR A 259 0.83 1.18 16.41
N MET A 260 1.95 1.76 16.01
CA MET A 260 2.01 3.17 15.61
C MET A 260 1.12 3.45 14.39
N CYS A 261 1.19 2.61 13.35
CA CYS A 261 0.35 2.75 12.16
C CYS A 261 -1.14 2.74 12.50
N HIS A 262 -1.58 1.83 13.37
CA HIS A 262 -2.99 1.79 13.83
C HIS A 262 -3.36 3.06 14.61
N LYS A 263 -2.49 3.52 15.51
CA LYS A 263 -2.73 4.74 16.31
C LYS A 263 -2.85 6.01 15.49
N VAL A 264 -2.17 6.09 14.34
CA VAL A 264 -2.21 7.26 13.45
C VAL A 264 -3.16 7.07 12.27
N ASN A 265 -4.12 6.13 12.36
CA ASN A 265 -5.07 5.82 11.29
C ASN A 265 -4.41 5.52 9.92
N GLY A 266 -3.18 5.00 9.91
CA GLY A 266 -2.42 4.68 8.70
C GLY A 266 -2.86 3.38 8.02
N ILE A 267 -2.50 3.25 6.75
CA ILE A 267 -2.70 2.05 5.93
C ILE A 267 -1.68 0.99 6.35
N ARG A 268 -2.17 -0.19 6.73
CA ARG A 268 -1.36 -1.31 7.20
C ARG A 268 -1.29 -2.42 6.15
N LEU A 269 -0.10 -2.71 5.64
CA LEU A 269 0.14 -3.73 4.62
C LEU A 269 1.17 -4.74 5.12
N THR A 270 0.88 -6.04 4.93
CA THR A 270 1.77 -7.13 5.40
C THR A 270 2.05 -8.11 4.27
N SER A 271 3.32 -8.34 3.97
CA SER A 271 3.76 -9.20 2.87
C SER A 271 4.88 -10.17 3.27
N CYS A 272 4.95 -11.26 2.53
CA CYS A 272 6.10 -12.16 2.48
C CYS A 272 6.19 -12.71 1.05
N LYS A 273 7.20 -13.53 0.73
CA LYS A 273 7.43 -14.06 -0.64
C LYS A 273 6.17 -14.54 -1.37
N SER A 274 5.26 -15.21 -0.68
CA SER A 274 4.07 -15.84 -1.27
C SER A 274 2.74 -15.30 -0.73
N ALA A 275 2.80 -14.32 0.17
CA ALA A 275 1.67 -13.72 0.90
C ALA A 275 0.71 -14.72 1.59
N LYS A 276 1.17 -15.94 1.86
CA LYS A 276 0.36 -17.03 2.45
C LYS A 276 0.72 -17.28 3.91
N ASP A 277 1.81 -18.01 4.14
CA ASP A 277 2.09 -18.68 5.41
C ASP A 277 2.63 -17.71 6.46
N ARG A 278 3.80 -17.10 6.22
CA ARG A 278 4.39 -16.10 7.14
C ARG A 278 3.46 -14.89 7.32
N THR A 279 2.80 -14.47 6.24
CA THR A 279 1.80 -13.40 6.28
C THR A 279 0.61 -13.79 7.14
N ALA A 280 0.10 -15.02 7.06
CA ALA A 280 -0.96 -15.48 7.96
C ALA A 280 -0.52 -15.46 9.42
N MET A 281 0.72 -15.85 9.71
CA MET A 281 1.26 -15.80 11.07
C MET A 281 1.27 -14.37 11.62
N SER A 282 1.74 -13.41 10.83
CA SER A 282 1.78 -12.02 11.28
C SER A 282 0.40 -11.36 11.37
N VAL A 283 -0.45 -11.52 10.34
CA VAL A 283 -1.80 -10.93 10.30
C VAL A 283 -2.66 -11.44 11.46
N THR A 284 -2.66 -12.75 11.73
CA THR A 284 -3.44 -13.30 12.85
C THR A 284 -2.90 -12.86 14.21
N LEU A 285 -1.57 -12.68 14.33
CA LEU A 285 -0.98 -12.14 15.54
C LEU A 285 -1.39 -10.69 15.76
N GLU A 286 -1.32 -9.85 14.73
CA GLU A 286 -1.76 -8.47 14.77
C GLU A 286 -3.24 -8.35 15.13
N GLN A 287 -4.11 -9.18 14.52
CA GLN A 287 -5.53 -9.24 14.87
C GLN A 287 -5.75 -9.58 16.35
N CYS A 288 -5.04 -10.56 16.90
CA CYS A 288 -5.09 -10.85 18.33
C CYS A 288 -4.60 -9.70 19.22
N LEU A 289 -3.55 -8.98 18.81
CA LEU A 289 -3.04 -7.82 19.53
C LEU A 289 -4.08 -6.70 19.57
N ILE A 290 -4.74 -6.42 18.43
CA ILE A 290 -5.85 -5.47 18.34
C ILE A 290 -7.01 -5.90 19.25
N LEU A 291 -7.42 -7.17 19.23
CA LEU A 291 -8.48 -7.67 20.12
C LEU A 291 -8.13 -7.50 21.60
N ARG A 292 -6.87 -7.69 21.97
CA ARG A 292 -6.39 -7.49 23.34
C ARG A 292 -6.42 -6.02 23.74
N GLU A 293 -5.93 -5.15 22.87
CA GLU A 293 -5.74 -3.72 23.17
C GLU A 293 -7.02 -2.90 23.06
N GLN A 294 -7.91 -3.25 22.13
CA GLN A 294 -9.11 -2.46 21.80
C GLN A 294 -10.43 -3.16 22.16
N HIS A 295 -10.42 -4.48 22.34
CA HIS A 295 -11.63 -5.28 22.57
C HIS A 295 -11.55 -6.17 23.81
N THR A 296 -10.65 -5.85 24.75
CA THR A 296 -10.55 -6.48 26.08
C THR A 296 -10.36 -8.00 26.06
N LEU A 297 -9.75 -8.56 25.00
CA LEU A 297 -9.39 -9.97 24.98
C LEU A 297 -8.42 -10.27 26.13
N SER A 298 -8.86 -11.14 27.04
CA SER A 298 -8.05 -11.53 28.20
C SER A 298 -6.74 -12.18 27.78
N GLN A 299 -5.65 -11.85 28.50
CA GLN A 299 -4.34 -12.49 28.31
C GLN A 299 -4.41 -14.03 28.43
N LYS A 300 -5.34 -14.57 29.23
CA LYS A 300 -5.57 -16.02 29.36
C LYS A 300 -6.09 -16.67 28.08
N HIS A 301 -6.85 -15.92 27.27
CA HIS A 301 -7.46 -16.40 26.03
C HIS A 301 -6.66 -16.03 24.77
N PHE A 302 -5.59 -15.24 24.90
CA PHE A 302 -4.80 -14.76 23.77
C PHE A 302 -4.30 -15.88 22.85
N SER A 303 -3.63 -16.89 23.43
CA SER A 303 -3.10 -18.02 22.65
C SER A 303 -4.20 -18.84 22.00
N MET A 304 -5.31 -19.07 22.72
CA MET A 304 -6.45 -19.82 22.19
C MET A 304 -7.10 -19.09 21.01
N ALA A 305 -7.26 -17.78 21.10
CA ALA A 305 -7.79 -16.96 20.00
C ALA A 305 -6.85 -16.99 18.79
N LEU A 306 -5.53 -16.88 19.01
CA LEU A 306 -4.53 -16.93 17.95
C LEU A 306 -4.54 -18.28 17.21
N ASP A 307 -4.57 -19.37 17.97
CA ASP A 307 -4.62 -20.73 17.40
C ASP A 307 -5.92 -20.96 16.63
N CYS A 308 -7.06 -20.46 17.14
CA CYS A 308 -8.34 -20.53 16.46
C CYS A 308 -8.30 -19.80 15.11
N MET A 309 -7.80 -18.56 15.06
CA MET A 309 -7.67 -17.81 13.80
C MET A 309 -6.76 -18.51 12.78
N ARG A 310 -5.70 -19.18 13.24
CA ARG A 310 -4.75 -19.87 12.36
C ARG A 310 -5.27 -21.21 11.86
N ARG A 311 -6.06 -21.92 12.65
CA ARG A 311 -6.62 -23.24 12.27
C ARG A 311 -7.90 -23.10 11.46
N ASP A 312 -8.79 -22.23 11.92
CA ASP A 312 -10.19 -22.18 11.47
C ASP A 312 -10.56 -20.83 10.83
N GLY A 313 -9.66 -19.84 10.86
CA GLY A 313 -9.93 -18.48 10.35
C GLY A 313 -9.67 -18.28 8.85
N CYS A 314 -9.98 -17.07 8.37
CA CYS A 314 -9.97 -16.71 6.95
C CYS A 314 -8.60 -16.90 6.27
N ARG A 315 -7.50 -16.81 7.02
CA ARG A 315 -6.16 -17.02 6.45
C ARG A 315 -5.93 -18.46 6.00
N MET A 316 -6.64 -19.44 6.58
CA MET A 316 -6.61 -20.82 6.11
C MET A 316 -7.33 -20.99 4.77
N GLU A 317 -8.40 -20.23 4.52
CA GLU A 317 -9.07 -20.19 3.20
C GLU A 317 -8.14 -19.67 2.11
N ASN A 318 -7.29 -18.67 2.43
CA ASN A 318 -6.30 -18.17 1.48
C ASN A 318 -5.28 -19.24 1.12
N VAL A 319 -4.84 -20.06 2.08
CA VAL A 319 -3.95 -21.20 1.84
C VAL A 319 -4.64 -22.22 0.95
N GLN A 320 -5.87 -22.66 1.31
CA GLN A 320 -6.65 -23.60 0.53
C GLN A 320 -6.84 -23.16 -0.93
N LYS A 321 -7.20 -21.89 -1.16
CA LYS A 321 -7.39 -21.33 -2.51
C LYS A 321 -6.11 -21.34 -3.35
N ASN A 322 -4.95 -21.21 -2.73
CA ASN A 322 -3.68 -21.12 -3.45
C ASN A 322 -3.02 -22.47 -3.70
N ILE A 323 -3.09 -23.41 -2.76
CA ILE A 323 -2.34 -24.68 -2.81
C ILE A 323 -3.24 -25.91 -2.76
N GLY A 324 -4.57 -25.74 -2.66
CA GLY A 324 -5.53 -26.84 -2.62
C GLY A 324 -5.57 -27.62 -1.30
N SER A 325 -4.86 -27.16 -0.27
CA SER A 325 -4.77 -27.82 1.04
C SER A 325 -4.92 -26.83 2.19
N ARG A 326 -5.59 -27.24 3.27
CA ARG A 326 -5.72 -26.48 4.52
C ARG A 326 -4.53 -26.71 5.46
N LYS A 327 -3.32 -26.56 4.94
CA LYS A 327 -2.08 -26.68 5.71
C LYS A 327 -1.06 -25.64 5.28
N PHE A 328 -0.48 -24.95 6.24
CA PHE A 328 0.64 -24.06 5.99
C PHE A 328 1.86 -24.85 5.51
N ALA A 329 2.55 -24.32 4.50
CA ALA A 329 3.71 -24.97 3.89
C ALA A 329 4.99 -24.76 4.72
N PHE A 330 4.98 -25.24 5.97
CA PHE A 330 6.13 -25.24 6.87
C PHE A 330 6.49 -26.66 7.28
N SER A 331 7.78 -26.95 7.40
CA SER A 331 8.26 -28.16 8.08
C SER A 331 8.51 -27.90 9.57
N SER A 332 8.42 -28.95 10.40
CA SER A 332 8.70 -28.84 11.84
C SER A 332 10.11 -28.29 12.11
N VAL A 333 11.09 -28.66 11.27
CA VAL A 333 12.47 -28.16 11.36
C VAL A 333 12.55 -26.66 11.03
N GLN A 334 11.72 -26.16 10.10
CA GLN A 334 11.63 -24.73 9.80
C GLN A 334 11.15 -23.92 10.99
N LEU A 335 10.11 -24.40 11.66
CA LEU A 335 9.49 -23.72 12.79
C LEU A 335 10.38 -23.61 14.03
N LEU A 336 11.42 -24.45 14.16
CA LEU A 336 12.41 -24.30 15.24
C LEU A 336 13.12 -22.94 15.21
N THR A 337 13.26 -22.34 14.03
CA THR A 337 13.92 -21.05 13.84
C THR A 337 12.99 -19.84 13.95
N PHE A 338 11.67 -20.08 14.06
CA PHE A 338 10.66 -19.02 14.13
C PHE A 338 10.51 -18.50 15.56
N PRO A 339 10.25 -17.20 15.75
CA PRO A 339 9.78 -16.67 17.03
C PRO A 339 8.50 -17.40 17.46
N LYS A 340 8.33 -17.65 18.77
CA LYS A 340 7.24 -18.49 19.31
C LYS A 340 5.85 -18.05 18.83
N LEU A 341 5.56 -16.74 18.87
CA LEU A 341 4.26 -16.20 18.45
C LEU A 341 4.00 -16.29 16.95
N TYR A 342 5.02 -16.57 16.12
CA TYR A 342 4.89 -16.72 14.67
C TYR A 342 4.79 -18.20 14.23
N ARG A 343 4.65 -19.14 15.16
CA ARG A 343 4.49 -20.56 14.85
C ARG A 343 3.01 -20.92 14.69
N PRO A 344 2.61 -21.67 13.65
CA PRO A 344 1.26 -22.21 13.56
C PRO A 344 1.02 -23.29 14.63
N PRO A 345 -0.23 -23.54 15.03
CA PRO A 345 -0.56 -24.64 15.93
C PRO A 345 -0.32 -26.01 15.27
N ASP A 346 -0.04 -27.02 16.08
CA ASP A 346 0.20 -28.38 15.59
C ASP A 346 -1.00 -28.93 14.79
N GLY A 347 -0.70 -29.71 13.76
CA GLY A 347 -1.70 -30.26 12.83
C GLY A 347 -2.13 -29.30 11.71
N THR A 348 -1.72 -28.02 11.74
CA THR A 348 -2.09 -27.03 10.71
C THR A 348 -0.99 -26.75 9.68
N TYR A 349 0.13 -27.46 9.74
CA TYR A 349 1.26 -27.34 8.82
C TYR A 349 1.78 -28.71 8.40
N GLY A 350 2.52 -28.78 7.30
CA GLY A 350 3.19 -29.99 6.82
C GLY A 350 3.14 -30.18 5.32
#